data_AF-A0A0A1TPF1-F1
#
_entry.id   AF-A0A0A1TPF1-F1
#
_cell.length_a   1.000
_cell.length_b   1.000
_cell.length_c   1.000
_cell.angle_alpha   90.00
_cell.angle_beta   90.00
_cell.angle_gamma   90.00
#
_symmetry.space_group_name_H-M   'P 1'
#
loop_
_entity.id
_entity.type
_entity.pdbx_description
1 polymer ?
#
loop_
_entity_poly.entity_id
_entity_poly.type
_entity_poly.pdbx_seq_one_letter_code
_entity_poly.pdbx_strand_id
1 'polypeptide(L)'
;MHYTPSPPPAPTPAQRPRPYHWKKDVTNYYDAVLDDKDFHIRKTWCHVLGQYLDDKDVRATHIVPWFLNMPKISQVLFGNKWEPLLGPSNSLLMGGNIKLWFDKFQLVIVPVRLGQLPIQWRAELLDSAILRKFVFPLKQQSALDFNSVNDRILSFCGDSRPDPRYLYLHFLIALIRLKAMNKPGWQQRWARFRAIKPFNDVGAFIDTNVLAILVAQFGNGRASLPTDLRLVTDFLRTNSVARPISMDARAFCIFGQEARLAIEEKAASNIVLEDEEAEDRKSAPGWIENV
;
A
#
# COMPACT_ATOMS: atom_id res chain seq x y z
N MET A 1 -15.18 -49.01 0.40
CA MET A 1 -15.40 -47.55 0.58
C MET A 1 -14.04 -46.88 0.57
N HIS A 2 -13.69 -46.18 -0.50
CA HIS A 2 -12.42 -45.46 -0.58
C HIS A 2 -12.59 -44.10 0.09
N TYR A 3 -11.93 -43.91 1.22
CA TYR A 3 -11.86 -42.62 1.91
C TYR A 3 -10.84 -41.76 1.17
N THR A 4 -11.29 -40.76 0.43
CA THR A 4 -10.43 -39.69 -0.08
C THR A 4 -10.27 -38.64 1.03
N PRO A 5 -9.07 -38.46 1.60
CA PRO A 5 -8.85 -37.42 2.58
C PRO A 5 -9.15 -36.05 1.95
N SER A 6 -9.85 -35.20 2.71
CA SER A 6 -10.12 -33.84 2.28
C SER A 6 -8.79 -33.09 2.09
N PRO A 7 -8.64 -32.28 1.03
CA PRO A 7 -7.44 -31.49 0.83
C PRO A 7 -7.23 -30.58 2.05
N PRO A 8 -5.97 -30.35 2.46
CA PRO A 8 -5.68 -29.43 3.55
C PRO A 8 -6.29 -28.05 3.23
N PRO A 9 -6.78 -27.33 4.25
CA PRO A 9 -7.31 -25.99 4.06
C PRO A 9 -6.26 -25.12 3.38
N ALA A 10 -6.68 -24.31 2.40
CA ALA A 10 -5.78 -23.38 1.75
C ALA A 10 -5.14 -22.47 2.81
N PRO A 11 -3.82 -22.21 2.75
CA PRO A 11 -3.14 -21.37 3.71
C PRO A 11 -3.82 -19.99 3.73
N THR A 12 -4.04 -19.47 4.94
CA THR A 12 -4.52 -18.10 5.12
C THR A 12 -3.47 -17.11 4.58
N PRO A 13 -3.85 -15.92 4.10
CA PRO A 13 -2.87 -14.98 3.54
C PRO A 13 -1.76 -14.60 4.53
N ALA A 14 -2.07 -14.58 5.84
CA ALA A 14 -1.12 -14.39 6.94
C ALA A 14 -0.01 -15.46 7.06
N GLN A 15 -0.16 -16.60 6.39
CA GLN A 15 0.74 -17.77 6.50
C GLN A 15 1.73 -17.91 5.35
N ARG A 16 1.82 -16.95 4.42
CA ARG A 16 2.77 -17.04 3.30
C ARG A 16 3.99 -16.14 3.50
N PRO A 17 5.21 -16.70 3.44
CA PRO A 17 6.43 -15.94 3.62
C PRO A 17 6.56 -14.91 2.50
N ARG A 18 6.93 -13.68 2.88
CA ARG A 18 7.40 -12.66 1.93
C ARG A 18 8.60 -13.25 1.16
N PRO A 19 8.93 -12.74 -0.04
CA PRO A 19 10.21 -13.06 -0.65
C PRO A 19 11.31 -12.83 0.40
N TYR A 20 12.18 -13.83 0.59
CA TYR A 20 13.19 -13.92 1.67
C TYR A 20 14.14 -12.71 1.77
N HIS A 21 14.12 -11.81 0.78
CA HIS A 21 14.96 -10.62 0.71
C HIS A 21 14.20 -9.33 0.43
N TRP A 22 12.89 -9.27 0.69
CA TRP A 22 12.06 -8.13 0.27
C TRP A 22 12.59 -6.76 0.70
N LYS A 23 12.97 -6.58 1.97
CA LYS A 23 13.51 -5.31 2.44
C LYS A 23 14.81 -4.96 1.72
N LYS A 24 15.69 -5.94 1.53
CA LYS A 24 16.97 -5.79 0.83
C LYS A 24 16.76 -5.38 -0.63
N ASP A 25 15.83 -6.03 -1.32
CA ASP A 25 15.50 -5.73 -2.72
C ASP A 25 14.97 -4.29 -2.87
N VAL A 26 14.09 -3.87 -1.95
CA VAL A 26 13.57 -2.50 -1.92
C VAL A 26 14.66 -1.49 -1.58
N THR A 27 15.55 -1.78 -0.63
CA THR A 27 16.66 -0.87 -0.30
C THR A 27 17.65 -0.71 -1.45
N ASN A 28 17.94 -1.80 -2.17
CA ASN A 28 18.79 -1.76 -3.35
C ASN A 28 18.13 -0.97 -4.49
N TYR A 29 16.83 -1.19 -4.72
CA TYR A 29 16.08 -0.48 -5.76
C TYR A 29 16.13 1.04 -5.59
N TYR A 30 16.11 1.55 -4.36
CA TYR A 30 16.09 2.99 -4.06
C TYR A 30 17.45 3.59 -3.69
N ASP A 31 18.55 2.82 -3.73
CA ASP A 31 19.87 3.22 -3.23
C ASP A 31 19.81 3.78 -1.79
N ALA A 32 19.02 3.10 -0.95
CA ALA A 32 18.50 3.66 0.30
C ALA A 32 19.27 3.22 1.56
N VAL A 33 20.42 2.58 1.41
CA VAL A 33 21.27 2.14 2.53
C VAL A 33 22.46 3.07 2.68
N LEU A 34 22.73 3.48 3.92
CA LEU A 34 24.00 4.05 4.33
C LEU A 34 24.68 3.05 5.27
N ASP A 35 25.72 2.38 4.76
CA ASP A 35 26.53 1.44 5.53
C ASP A 35 27.84 2.13 5.94
N ASP A 36 27.96 2.47 7.23
CA ASP A 36 29.21 2.95 7.81
C ASP A 36 29.95 1.77 8.46
N LYS A 37 31.02 1.35 7.79
CA LYS A 37 31.82 0.17 8.19
C LYS A 37 32.65 0.44 9.44
N ASP A 38 33.04 1.68 9.67
CA ASP A 38 33.94 2.04 10.77
C ASP A 38 33.19 2.08 12.11
N PHE A 39 31.91 2.44 12.07
CA PHE A 39 31.06 2.51 13.26
C PHE A 39 30.09 1.33 13.40
N HIS A 40 30.09 0.39 12.45
CA HIS A 40 29.11 -0.71 12.38
C HIS A 40 27.65 -0.22 12.44
N ILE A 41 27.39 0.96 11.84
CA ILE A 41 26.06 1.55 11.80
C ILE A 41 25.49 1.37 10.40
N ARG A 42 24.38 0.62 10.32
CA ARG A 42 23.55 0.55 9.13
C ARG A 42 22.33 1.44 9.31
N LYS A 43 22.18 2.42 8.42
CA LYS A 43 20.99 3.27 8.36
C LYS A 43 20.25 3.07 7.05
N THR A 44 18.93 3.23 7.11
CA THR A 44 18.06 3.10 5.95
C THR A 44 17.23 4.36 5.77
N TRP A 45 17.07 4.77 4.52
CA TRP A 45 16.34 5.98 4.15
C TRP A 45 14.83 5.81 4.38
N CYS A 46 14.20 6.78 5.03
CA CYS A 46 12.75 6.90 5.09
C CYS A 46 12.26 7.91 4.05
N HIS A 47 11.51 7.46 3.05
CA HIS A 47 11.05 8.32 1.94
C HIS A 47 10.16 9.47 2.40
N VAL A 48 9.31 9.21 3.40
CA VAL A 48 8.35 10.20 3.92
C VAL A 48 9.05 11.23 4.81
N LEU A 49 10.03 10.81 5.61
CA LEU A 49 10.79 11.73 6.48
C LEU A 49 12.02 12.32 5.81
N GLY A 50 12.40 11.87 4.63
CA GLY A 50 13.59 12.33 3.90
C GLY A 50 14.86 12.34 4.74
N GLN A 51 15.07 11.29 5.53
CA GLN A 51 16.28 11.14 6.34
C GLN A 51 16.61 9.66 6.57
N TYR A 52 17.88 9.39 6.86
CA TYR A 52 18.36 8.10 7.32
C TYR A 52 17.94 7.85 8.78
N LEU A 53 17.31 6.71 9.04
CA LEU A 53 16.97 6.21 10.37
C LEU A 53 17.76 4.92 10.64
N ASP A 54 17.81 4.47 11.90
CA ASP A 54 18.33 3.15 12.22
C ASP A 54 17.61 2.09 11.37
N ASP A 55 18.35 1.16 10.78
CA ASP A 55 17.77 0.18 9.85
C ASP A 55 16.63 -0.64 10.47
N LYS A 56 16.74 -0.95 11.77
CA LYS A 56 15.71 -1.63 12.58
C LYS A 56 14.42 -0.83 12.75
N ASP A 57 14.41 0.46 12.46
CA ASP A 57 13.25 1.34 12.59
C ASP A 57 12.56 1.61 11.24
N VAL A 58 13.19 1.18 10.14
CA VAL A 58 12.66 1.30 8.78
C VAL A 58 12.14 -0.05 8.29
N ARG A 59 11.00 0.00 7.59
CA ARG A 59 10.34 -1.17 7.02
C ARG A 59 10.05 -0.94 5.54
N ALA A 60 10.25 -1.98 4.74
CA ALA A 60 9.77 -2.02 3.36
C ALA A 60 8.27 -2.28 3.34
N THR A 61 7.51 -1.25 3.02
CA THR A 61 6.06 -1.26 3.07
C THR A 61 5.51 -1.41 1.66
N HIS A 62 4.81 -2.50 1.40
CA HIS A 62 4.08 -2.67 0.14
C HIS A 62 3.06 -1.54 -0.03
N ILE A 63 2.92 -0.99 -1.22
CA ILE A 63 1.92 0.04 -1.54
C ILE A 63 0.55 -0.64 -1.70
N VAL A 64 0.47 -1.55 -2.66
CA VAL A 64 -0.66 -2.45 -2.87
C VAL A 64 -0.48 -3.68 -1.98
N PRO A 65 -1.49 -4.06 -1.17
CA PRO A 65 -1.40 -5.25 -0.33
C PRO A 65 -1.07 -6.51 -1.12
N TRP A 66 -0.52 -7.50 -0.43
CA TRP A 66 -0.36 -8.83 -0.98
C TRP A 66 -1.72 -9.53 -1.08
N PHE A 67 -2.02 -10.13 -2.24
CA PHE A 67 -3.25 -10.89 -2.46
C PHE A 67 -2.95 -12.39 -2.67
N LEU A 68 -3.91 -13.28 -2.36
CA LEU A 68 -3.70 -14.73 -2.50
C LEU A 68 -3.41 -15.18 -3.93
N ASN A 69 -4.03 -14.52 -4.92
CA ASN A 69 -3.87 -14.82 -6.34
C ASN A 69 -3.19 -13.65 -7.08
N MET A 70 -2.01 -13.24 -6.61
CA MET A 70 -1.27 -12.09 -7.13
C MET A 70 -1.18 -12.01 -8.66
N PRO A 71 -0.85 -13.09 -9.41
CA PRO A 71 -0.74 -12.98 -10.86
C PRO A 71 -2.08 -12.64 -11.52
N LYS A 72 -3.15 -13.34 -11.14
CA LYS A 72 -4.50 -13.10 -11.67
C LYS A 72 -5.02 -11.72 -11.25
N ILE A 73 -4.79 -11.35 -9.99
CA ILE A 73 -5.23 -10.07 -9.46
C ILE A 73 -4.46 -8.92 -10.11
N SER A 74 -3.15 -9.04 -10.26
CA SER A 74 -2.33 -8.07 -10.97
C SER A 74 -2.82 -7.86 -12.40
N GLN A 75 -3.12 -8.96 -13.11
CA GLN A 75 -3.65 -8.89 -14.47
C GLN A 75 -5.01 -8.19 -14.53
N VAL A 76 -5.89 -8.44 -13.56
CA VAL A 76 -7.20 -7.79 -13.46
C VAL A 76 -7.06 -6.31 -13.08
N LEU A 77 -6.13 -5.96 -12.18
CA LEU A 77 -5.86 -4.60 -11.70
C LEU A 77 -5.19 -3.71 -12.76
N PHE A 78 -4.14 -4.23 -13.40
CA PHE A 78 -3.18 -3.44 -14.18
C PHE A 78 -3.03 -3.93 -15.63
N GLY A 79 -3.77 -4.96 -16.04
CA GLY A 79 -3.70 -5.54 -17.38
C GLY A 79 -2.44 -6.38 -17.63
N ASN A 80 -2.15 -6.62 -18.92
CA ASN A 80 -1.03 -7.48 -19.35
C ASN A 80 0.36 -6.81 -19.31
N LYS A 81 0.45 -5.51 -18.97
CA LYS A 81 1.70 -4.71 -18.97
C LYS A 81 2.35 -4.63 -17.58
N TRP A 82 2.41 -5.75 -16.87
CA TRP A 82 2.76 -5.75 -15.45
C TRP A 82 4.25 -6.08 -15.24
N GLU A 83 4.98 -5.19 -14.57
CA GLU A 83 6.01 -5.64 -13.64
C GLU A 83 5.30 -6.38 -12.50
N PRO A 84 5.89 -7.44 -11.93
CA PRO A 84 5.31 -8.11 -10.78
C PRO A 84 4.91 -7.10 -9.70
N LEU A 85 3.70 -7.21 -9.15
CA LEU A 85 3.37 -6.65 -7.83
C LEU A 85 4.39 -7.08 -6.75
N LEU A 86 5.18 -8.10 -7.07
CA LEU A 86 6.34 -8.63 -6.37
C LEU A 86 7.62 -7.82 -6.61
N GLY A 87 7.56 -6.71 -7.34
CA GLY A 87 8.70 -5.86 -7.65
C GLY A 87 8.83 -4.72 -6.65
N PRO A 88 10.05 -4.20 -6.39
CA PRO A 88 10.30 -3.18 -5.39
C PRO A 88 9.63 -1.83 -5.70
N SER A 89 9.19 -1.59 -6.94
CA SER A 89 8.38 -0.44 -7.34
C SER A 89 6.99 -0.40 -6.66
N ASN A 90 6.51 -1.55 -6.15
CA ASN A 90 5.32 -1.65 -5.28
C ASN A 90 5.65 -1.46 -3.80
N SER A 91 6.75 -0.78 -3.46
CA SER A 91 7.15 -0.55 -2.08
C SER A 91 7.67 0.85 -1.82
N LEU A 92 7.59 1.25 -0.54
CA LEU A 92 8.27 2.40 0.03
C LEU A 92 8.94 2.01 1.35
N LEU A 93 10.12 2.56 1.59
CA LEU A 93 10.79 2.50 2.90
C LEU A 93 10.22 3.58 3.81
N MET A 94 9.65 3.16 4.94
CA MET A 94 8.98 4.04 5.91
C MET A 94 9.40 3.69 7.34
N GLY A 95 9.50 4.71 8.20
CA GLY A 95 9.63 4.50 9.64
C GLY A 95 8.38 3.81 10.20
N GLY A 96 8.53 3.01 11.26
CA GLY A 96 7.46 2.17 11.81
C GLY A 96 6.09 2.86 11.95
N ASN A 97 6.00 4.00 12.63
CA ASN A 97 4.70 4.68 12.82
C ASN A 97 4.07 5.17 11.51
N ILE A 98 4.90 5.63 10.56
CA ILE A 98 4.44 6.11 9.25
C ILE A 98 3.91 4.93 8.45
N LYS A 99 4.62 3.80 8.47
CA LYS A 99 4.13 2.54 7.90
C LYS A 99 2.78 2.17 8.50
N LEU A 100 2.61 2.25 9.82
CA LEU A 100 1.35 1.92 10.48
C LEU A 100 0.19 2.76 9.93
N TRP A 101 0.39 4.08 9.78
CA TRP A 101 -0.66 4.96 9.25
C TRP A 101 -0.94 4.69 7.77
N PHE A 102 0.09 4.40 7.00
CA PHE A 102 -0.03 4.03 5.60
C PHE A 102 -0.79 2.71 5.43
N ASP A 103 -0.44 1.66 6.19
CA ASP A 103 -1.12 0.36 6.14
C ASP A 103 -2.57 0.43 6.62
N LYS A 104 -2.87 1.34 7.56
CA LYS A 104 -4.24 1.64 8.01
C LYS A 104 -5.02 2.53 7.05
N PHE A 105 -4.42 2.91 5.91
CA PHE A 105 -4.99 3.81 4.92
C PHE A 105 -5.38 5.17 5.51
N GLN A 106 -4.65 5.62 6.51
CA GLN A 106 -4.82 6.93 7.14
C GLN A 106 -3.81 7.95 6.61
N LEU A 107 -2.79 7.48 5.89
CA LEU A 107 -1.84 8.28 5.12
C LEU A 107 -1.97 7.86 3.65
N VAL A 108 -2.01 8.83 2.73
CA VAL A 108 -1.90 8.59 1.29
C VAL A 108 -0.71 9.33 0.72
N ILE A 109 -0.18 8.84 -0.40
CA ILE A 109 0.84 9.54 -1.18
C ILE A 109 0.17 9.99 -2.48
N VAL A 110 0.22 11.29 -2.74
CA VAL A 110 -0.40 11.93 -3.91
C VAL A 110 0.65 12.73 -4.68
N PRO A 111 0.52 12.89 -6.01
CA PRO A 111 1.45 13.72 -6.76
C PRO A 111 1.25 15.20 -6.40
N VAL A 112 2.34 15.96 -6.41
CA VAL A 112 2.31 17.42 -6.20
C VAL A 112 1.79 18.12 -7.45
N ARG A 113 2.36 17.76 -8.61
CA ARG A 113 1.97 18.21 -9.94
C ARG A 113 2.17 17.07 -10.92
N LEU A 114 1.16 16.78 -11.74
CA LEU A 114 1.27 15.82 -12.83
C LEU A 114 1.92 16.44 -14.06
N GLY A 115 2.60 15.62 -14.85
CA GLY A 115 3.26 16.03 -16.09
C GLY A 115 4.69 16.57 -15.92
N GLN A 116 5.17 16.75 -14.69
CA GLN A 116 6.58 17.00 -14.42
C GLN A 116 7.30 15.67 -14.14
N LEU A 117 8.39 15.42 -14.87
CA LEU A 117 9.25 14.26 -14.67
C LEU A 117 10.57 14.71 -14.01
N PRO A 118 11.04 14.00 -12.96
CA PRO A 118 10.33 12.91 -12.26
C PRO A 118 9.11 13.43 -11.46
N ILE A 119 8.08 12.58 -11.31
CA ILE A 119 6.87 12.95 -10.54
C ILE A 119 7.28 13.20 -9.09
N GLN A 120 6.94 14.39 -8.58
CA GLN A 120 7.07 14.72 -7.16
C GLN A 120 5.86 14.20 -6.39
N TRP A 121 6.13 13.53 -5.27
CA TRP A 121 5.12 12.93 -4.41
C TRP A 121 5.05 13.66 -3.08
N ARG A 122 3.86 13.79 -2.50
CA ARG A 122 3.67 14.28 -1.13
C ARG A 122 2.84 13.32 -0.30
N ALA A 123 3.13 13.25 0.98
CA ALA A 123 2.34 12.51 1.96
C ALA A 123 1.19 13.38 2.46
N GLU A 124 -0.03 12.84 2.55
CA GLU A 124 -1.21 13.55 3.02
C GLU A 124 -1.99 12.67 4.01
N LEU A 125 -2.28 13.22 5.19
CA LEU A 125 -2.97 12.48 6.24
C LEU A 125 -4.50 12.63 6.10
N LEU A 126 -5.19 11.49 6.05
CA LEU A 126 -6.64 11.40 5.88
C LEU A 126 -7.40 11.32 7.20
N ASP A 127 -6.76 10.95 8.30
CA ASP A 127 -7.43 10.83 9.61
C ASP A 127 -6.90 11.88 10.58
N SER A 128 -7.70 12.91 10.83
CA SER A 128 -7.38 13.97 11.79
C SER A 128 -7.29 13.44 13.23
N ALA A 129 -7.81 12.24 13.54
CA ALA A 129 -7.58 11.64 14.85
C ALA A 129 -6.11 11.27 15.10
N ILE A 130 -5.30 11.17 14.03
CA ILE A 130 -3.84 10.95 14.12
C ILE A 130 -3.13 12.21 14.62
N LEU A 131 -3.69 13.40 14.40
CA LEU A 131 -3.12 14.69 14.85
C LEU A 131 -2.73 14.71 16.33
N ARG A 132 -3.40 13.89 17.15
CA ARG A 132 -3.20 13.85 18.60
C ARG A 132 -2.23 12.74 19.06
N LYS A 133 -1.69 11.94 18.14
CA LYS A 133 -0.78 10.84 18.44
C LYS A 133 0.65 11.26 18.13
N PHE A 134 1.53 11.19 19.12
CA PHE A 134 2.96 11.40 18.92
C PHE A 134 3.51 10.31 18.00
N VAL A 135 4.27 10.72 16.98
CA VAL A 135 5.28 9.86 16.38
C VAL A 135 6.38 9.77 17.43
N PHE A 136 6.72 8.55 17.84
CA PHE A 136 7.77 8.20 18.81
C PHE A 136 8.78 9.30 19.19
N PRO A 137 9.20 9.39 20.46
CA PRO A 137 10.46 10.06 20.75
C PRO A 137 11.58 9.27 20.06
N LEU A 138 12.06 9.76 18.92
CA LEU A 138 13.38 9.40 18.43
C LEU A 138 14.32 9.82 19.56
N LYS A 139 15.07 8.88 20.13
CA LYS A 139 15.86 9.08 21.37
C LYS A 139 16.80 10.29 21.33
N GLN A 140 17.04 10.90 20.16
CA GLN A 140 17.90 12.06 19.94
C GLN A 140 17.32 13.11 18.97
N GLN A 141 16.08 12.97 18.47
CA GLN A 141 15.45 13.99 17.63
C GLN A 141 14.14 14.44 18.26
N SER A 142 13.89 15.75 18.20
CA SER A 142 12.62 16.38 18.56
C SER A 142 11.47 15.50 18.07
N ALA A 143 10.52 15.19 18.97
CA ALA A 143 9.34 14.39 18.65
C ALA A 143 8.79 14.80 17.28
N LEU A 144 8.73 13.85 16.34
CA LEU A 144 8.21 14.13 15.01
C LEU A 144 6.73 14.48 15.17
N ASP A 145 6.42 15.77 15.05
CA ASP A 145 5.05 16.24 15.07
C ASP A 145 4.34 15.78 13.79
N PHE A 146 3.03 15.58 13.85
CA PHE A 146 2.16 15.37 12.69
C PHE A 146 2.47 16.32 11.54
N ASN A 147 2.76 17.59 11.86
CA ASN A 147 3.07 18.62 10.87
C ASN A 147 4.34 18.30 10.08
N SER A 148 5.20 17.41 10.59
CA SER A 148 6.39 16.95 9.87
C SER A 148 6.11 15.86 8.83
N VAL A 149 4.88 15.31 8.77
CA VAL A 149 4.48 14.27 7.81
C VAL A 149 3.42 14.79 6.84
N ASN A 150 2.42 15.53 7.32
CA ASN A 150 1.37 16.04 6.43
C ASN A 150 1.91 17.07 5.43
N ASP A 151 1.51 16.95 4.16
CA ASP A 151 1.96 17.74 3.02
C ASP A 151 3.48 17.68 2.75
N ARG A 152 4.20 16.76 3.39
CA ARG A 152 5.64 16.59 3.17
C ARG A 152 5.93 15.99 1.81
N ILE A 153 6.84 16.62 1.07
CA ILE A 153 7.37 16.08 -0.18
C ILE A 153 8.28 14.89 0.14
N LEU A 154 8.05 13.78 -0.55
CA LEU A 154 8.90 12.59 -0.46
C LEU A 154 10.22 12.87 -1.17
N SER A 155 11.31 12.36 -0.61
CA SER A 155 12.64 12.40 -1.20
C SER A 155 13.19 11.00 -1.39
N PHE A 156 13.98 10.81 -2.44
CA PHE A 156 14.54 9.53 -2.87
C PHE A 156 16.06 9.68 -3.02
N CYS A 157 16.83 8.64 -2.68
CA CYS A 157 18.29 8.69 -2.79
C CYS A 157 18.78 8.54 -4.24
N GLY A 158 18.11 7.72 -5.05
CA GLY A 158 18.40 7.53 -6.48
C GLY A 158 17.29 8.02 -7.41
N ASP A 159 17.30 7.54 -8.66
CA ASP A 159 16.31 7.88 -9.71
C ASP A 159 15.06 6.99 -9.69
N SER A 160 15.11 5.86 -9.00
CA SER A 160 13.99 4.93 -8.84
C SER A 160 12.80 5.58 -8.13
N ARG A 161 11.58 5.28 -8.59
CA ARG A 161 10.34 5.83 -8.05
C ARG A 161 9.30 4.71 -7.89
N PRO A 162 8.38 4.83 -6.93
CA PRO A 162 7.24 3.92 -6.86
C PRO A 162 6.42 4.04 -8.15
N ASP A 163 5.84 2.93 -8.60
CA ASP A 163 4.95 2.98 -9.76
C ASP A 163 3.68 3.78 -9.42
N PRO A 164 3.33 4.81 -10.21
CA PRO A 164 2.15 5.64 -9.98
C PRO A 164 0.84 4.84 -9.84
N ARG A 165 0.72 3.70 -10.52
CA ARG A 165 -0.46 2.83 -10.49
C ARG A 165 -0.74 2.28 -9.11
N TYR A 166 0.32 1.88 -8.40
CA TYR A 166 0.22 1.33 -7.07
C TYR A 166 -0.22 2.41 -6.07
N LEU A 167 0.38 3.60 -6.15
CA LEU A 167 0.00 4.73 -5.32
C LEU A 167 -1.45 5.17 -5.57
N TYR A 168 -1.88 5.16 -6.83
CA TYR A 168 -3.25 5.45 -7.21
C TYR A 168 -4.25 4.43 -6.62
N LEU A 169 -3.95 3.13 -6.71
CA LEU A 169 -4.80 2.09 -6.12
C LEU A 169 -4.89 2.26 -4.60
N HIS A 170 -3.77 2.50 -3.93
CA HIS A 170 -3.73 2.76 -2.50
C HIS A 170 -4.59 3.96 -2.11
N PHE A 171 -4.45 5.07 -2.84
CA PHE A 171 -5.24 6.28 -2.65
C PHE A 171 -6.75 6.02 -2.75
N LEU A 172 -7.19 5.28 -3.77
CA LEU A 172 -8.59 4.93 -3.96
C LEU A 172 -9.15 4.07 -2.82
N ILE A 173 -8.40 3.03 -2.42
CA ILE A 173 -8.78 2.18 -1.29
C ILE A 173 -8.91 3.04 -0.03
N ALA A 174 -7.98 3.96 0.20
CA ALA A 174 -8.00 4.83 1.36
C ALA A 174 -9.25 5.73 1.39
N LEU A 175 -9.63 6.34 0.27
CA LEU A 175 -10.85 7.15 0.18
C LEU A 175 -12.11 6.31 0.40
N ILE A 176 -12.17 5.12 -0.17
CA ILE A 176 -13.30 4.19 0.00
C ILE A 176 -13.43 3.79 1.48
N ARG A 177 -12.32 3.41 2.13
CA ARG A 177 -12.29 3.08 3.56
C ARG A 177 -12.69 4.24 4.45
N LEU A 178 -12.18 5.45 4.16
CA LEU A 178 -12.50 6.66 4.92
C LEU A 178 -14.02 6.87 5.00
N LYS A 179 -14.72 6.67 3.88
CA LYS A 179 -16.18 6.72 3.79
C LYS A 179 -16.85 5.53 4.48
N ALA A 180 -16.40 4.29 4.20
CA ALA A 180 -16.99 3.07 4.75
C ALA A 180 -16.95 3.04 6.29
N MET A 181 -15.89 3.57 6.88
CA MET A 181 -15.71 3.71 8.32
C MET A 181 -16.39 4.97 8.90
N ASN A 182 -17.09 5.75 8.08
CA ASN A 182 -17.72 7.03 8.45
C ASN A 182 -16.78 7.96 9.24
N LYS A 183 -15.53 8.11 8.77
CA LYS A 183 -14.51 8.89 9.46
C LYS A 183 -14.85 10.39 9.42
N PRO A 184 -14.65 11.15 10.51
CA PRO A 184 -14.92 12.59 10.52
C PRO A 184 -14.20 13.32 9.38
N GLY A 185 -14.93 14.18 8.67
CA GLY A 185 -14.37 14.98 7.59
C GLY A 185 -14.24 14.27 6.24
N TRP A 186 -14.80 13.05 6.08
CA TRP A 186 -14.63 12.28 4.84
C TRP A 186 -15.23 13.01 3.63
N GLN A 187 -16.40 13.64 3.76
CA GLN A 187 -17.07 14.36 2.67
C GLN A 187 -16.20 15.51 2.16
N GLN A 188 -15.61 16.31 3.05
CA GLN A 188 -14.76 17.45 2.71
C GLN A 188 -13.50 16.99 1.97
N ARG A 189 -12.86 15.91 2.44
CA ARG A 189 -11.66 15.34 1.77
C ARG A 189 -12.01 14.81 0.37
N TRP A 190 -13.12 14.10 0.25
CA TRP A 190 -13.64 13.65 -1.04
C TRP A 190 -13.92 14.81 -2.00
N ALA A 191 -14.60 15.85 -1.53
CA ALA A 191 -14.88 17.04 -2.32
C ALA A 191 -13.58 17.73 -2.78
N ARG A 192 -12.60 17.89 -1.88
CA ARG A 192 -11.27 18.42 -2.20
C ARG A 192 -10.60 17.60 -3.30
N PHE A 193 -10.48 16.29 -3.14
CA PHE A 193 -9.82 15.43 -4.13
C PHE A 193 -10.55 15.38 -5.47
N ARG A 194 -11.88 15.50 -5.47
CA ARG A 194 -12.67 15.63 -6.70
C ARG A 194 -12.39 16.95 -7.42
N ALA A 195 -12.21 18.04 -6.69
CA ALA A 195 -11.91 19.35 -7.25
C ALA A 195 -10.49 19.43 -7.81
N ILE A 196 -9.49 18.97 -7.05
CA ILE A 196 -8.08 19.09 -7.44
C ILE A 196 -7.61 17.96 -8.37
N LYS A 197 -8.32 16.82 -8.39
CA LYS A 197 -8.01 15.62 -9.18
C LYS A 197 -6.51 15.28 -9.17
N PRO A 198 -5.97 14.79 -8.04
CA PRO A 198 -4.52 14.59 -7.94
C PRO A 198 -3.98 13.61 -8.99
N PHE A 199 -4.81 12.67 -9.47
CA PHE A 199 -4.49 11.75 -10.56
C PHE A 199 -5.35 12.08 -11.79
N ASN A 200 -4.93 13.02 -12.64
CA ASN A 200 -5.72 13.48 -13.79
C ASN A 200 -5.91 12.42 -14.90
N ASP A 201 -5.03 11.42 -15.00
CA ASP A 201 -5.08 10.36 -16.02
C ASP A 201 -5.42 8.99 -15.42
N VAL A 202 -6.54 8.91 -14.70
CA VAL A 202 -7.02 7.68 -14.02
C VAL A 202 -7.06 6.46 -14.97
N GLY A 203 -7.51 6.66 -16.21
CA GLY A 203 -7.64 5.60 -17.21
C GLY A 203 -6.34 4.94 -17.65
N ALA A 204 -5.18 5.55 -17.36
CA ALA A 204 -3.88 4.95 -17.61
C ALA A 204 -3.47 3.94 -16.53
N PHE A 205 -4.11 3.99 -15.35
CA PHE A 205 -3.55 3.34 -14.17
C PHE A 205 -4.26 2.05 -13.75
N ILE A 206 -5.60 2.00 -13.77
CA ILE A 206 -6.41 0.88 -13.25
C ILE A 206 -7.65 0.66 -14.11
N ASP A 207 -8.06 -0.61 -14.29
CA ASP A 207 -9.30 -0.98 -14.97
C ASP A 207 -10.57 -0.51 -14.20
N THR A 208 -11.53 0.05 -14.92
CA THR A 208 -12.82 0.53 -14.36
C THR A 208 -13.62 -0.56 -13.66
N ASN A 209 -13.52 -1.81 -14.11
CA ASN A 209 -14.23 -2.94 -13.51
C ASN A 209 -13.70 -3.23 -12.11
N VAL A 210 -12.40 -3.15 -11.90
CA VAL A 210 -11.78 -3.32 -10.57
C VAL A 210 -12.29 -2.29 -9.59
N LEU A 211 -12.38 -1.05 -10.05
CA LEU A 211 -12.91 0.04 -9.27
C LEU A 211 -14.36 -0.21 -8.83
N ALA A 212 -15.19 -0.70 -9.76
CA ALA A 212 -16.55 -1.12 -9.44
C ALA A 212 -16.57 -2.26 -8.40
N ILE A 213 -15.63 -3.22 -8.48
CA ILE A 213 -15.51 -4.29 -7.49
C ILE A 213 -15.20 -3.73 -6.09
N LEU A 214 -14.17 -2.89 -5.97
CA LEU A 214 -13.79 -2.31 -4.68
C LEU A 214 -14.96 -1.52 -4.07
N VAL A 215 -15.60 -0.66 -4.87
CA VAL A 215 -16.78 0.11 -4.48
C VAL A 215 -17.92 -0.79 -3.99
N ALA A 216 -18.23 -1.88 -4.70
CA ALA A 216 -19.30 -2.81 -4.32
C ALA A 216 -19.00 -3.53 -2.99
N GLN A 217 -17.75 -3.92 -2.76
CA GLN A 217 -17.36 -4.71 -1.58
C GLN A 217 -17.28 -3.90 -0.30
N PHE A 218 -16.89 -2.63 -0.39
CA PHE A 218 -16.85 -1.70 0.74
C PHE A 218 -18.17 -0.92 0.90
N GLY A 219 -19.05 -0.94 -0.11
CA GLY A 219 -20.34 -0.27 -0.12
C GLY A 219 -21.47 -1.07 0.52
N ASN A 220 -21.35 -1.46 1.80
CA ASN A 220 -22.43 -1.98 2.66
C ASN A 220 -23.53 -2.85 2.02
N GLY A 221 -23.18 -3.75 1.10
CA GLY A 221 -23.90 -5.00 0.80
C GLY A 221 -25.39 -4.95 0.43
N ARG A 222 -25.99 -3.81 0.04
CA ARG A 222 -27.41 -3.76 -0.37
C ARG A 222 -27.61 -3.09 -1.73
N ALA A 223 -28.59 -3.63 -2.45
CA ALA A 223 -28.94 -3.53 -3.87
C ALA A 223 -29.14 -2.12 -4.50
N SER A 224 -28.65 -1.07 -3.87
CA SER A 224 -28.57 0.27 -4.46
C SER A 224 -27.22 0.84 -4.08
N LEU A 225 -26.34 1.10 -5.06
CA LEU A 225 -25.21 2.01 -4.81
C LEU A 225 -25.82 3.27 -4.16
N PRO A 226 -25.49 3.60 -2.90
CA PRO A 226 -25.85 4.88 -2.32
C PRO A 226 -25.58 6.00 -3.33
N THR A 227 -26.37 7.06 -3.34
CA THR A 227 -26.14 8.24 -4.21
C THR A 227 -24.69 8.70 -4.17
N ASP A 228 -24.04 8.58 -3.01
CA ASP A 228 -22.65 8.90 -2.81
C ASP A 228 -21.66 7.90 -3.43
N LEU A 229 -22.05 6.64 -3.64
CA LEU A 229 -21.28 5.65 -4.43
C LEU A 229 -21.47 5.88 -5.92
N ARG A 230 -22.64 6.37 -6.38
CA ARG A 230 -22.75 6.89 -7.75
C ARG A 230 -21.79 8.04 -7.99
N LEU A 231 -21.57 8.93 -7.01
CA LEU A 231 -20.54 9.98 -7.14
C LEU A 231 -19.13 9.41 -7.29
N VAL A 232 -18.81 8.31 -6.60
CA VAL A 232 -17.54 7.59 -6.78
C VAL A 232 -17.49 6.97 -8.16
N THR A 233 -18.50 6.21 -8.55
CA THR A 233 -18.58 5.55 -9.86
C THR A 233 -18.60 6.55 -11.01
N ASP A 234 -19.24 7.71 -10.87
CA ASP A 234 -19.27 8.79 -11.85
C ASP A 234 -17.93 9.52 -11.91
N PHE A 235 -17.29 9.79 -10.77
CA PHE A 235 -15.90 10.25 -10.74
C PHE A 235 -14.99 9.26 -11.48
N LEU A 236 -15.12 7.97 -11.23
CA LEU A 236 -14.26 6.97 -11.86
C LEU A 236 -14.57 6.78 -13.34
N ARG A 237 -15.85 6.80 -13.73
CA ARG A 237 -16.31 6.70 -15.12
C ARG A 237 -15.91 7.91 -15.95
N THR A 238 -15.91 9.11 -15.37
CA THR A 238 -15.51 10.34 -16.08
C THR A 238 -14.00 10.49 -16.26
N ASN A 239 -13.18 9.72 -15.54
CA ASN A 239 -11.72 9.82 -15.64
C ASN A 239 -11.05 8.53 -16.19
N SER A 240 -11.80 7.46 -16.51
CA SER A 240 -11.25 6.22 -17.06
C SER A 240 -11.35 6.11 -18.60
N VAL A 241 -10.33 5.51 -19.22
CA VAL A 241 -10.17 5.35 -20.69
C VAL A 241 -10.03 3.86 -21.08
N ALA A 242 -9.96 2.94 -20.11
CA ALA A 242 -9.68 1.53 -20.38
C ALA A 242 -10.92 0.73 -20.79
N ARG A 243 -10.75 -0.22 -21.74
CA ARG A 243 -11.79 -1.18 -22.12
C ARG A 243 -12.02 -2.18 -20.98
N PRO A 244 -13.28 -2.48 -20.60
CA PRO A 244 -13.59 -3.42 -19.54
C PRO A 244 -13.01 -4.82 -19.82
N ILE A 245 -12.26 -5.40 -18.87
CA ILE A 245 -11.99 -6.85 -18.90
C ILE A 245 -13.31 -7.60 -18.70
N SER A 246 -13.68 -8.45 -19.64
CA SER A 246 -14.84 -9.33 -19.50
C SER A 246 -14.59 -10.37 -18.40
N MET A 247 -15.16 -10.15 -17.23
CA MET A 247 -15.18 -11.10 -16.11
C MET A 247 -16.62 -11.56 -15.88
N ASP A 248 -16.81 -12.85 -15.64
CA ASP A 248 -18.11 -13.34 -15.19
C ASP A 248 -18.41 -12.88 -13.75
N ALA A 249 -19.69 -12.85 -13.39
CA ALA A 249 -20.16 -12.35 -12.09
C ALA A 249 -19.58 -13.13 -10.89
N ARG A 250 -19.25 -14.41 -11.06
CA ARG A 250 -18.69 -15.23 -9.98
C ARG A 250 -17.23 -14.86 -9.73
N ALA A 251 -16.44 -14.73 -10.78
CA ALA A 251 -15.06 -14.26 -10.71
C ALA A 251 -14.99 -12.85 -10.09
N PHE A 252 -15.97 -12.00 -10.42
CA PHE A 252 -16.11 -10.65 -9.86
C PHE A 252 -16.29 -10.66 -8.33
N CYS A 253 -17.20 -11.50 -7.84
CA CYS A 253 -17.45 -11.63 -6.40
C CYS A 253 -16.23 -12.20 -5.65
N ILE A 254 -15.59 -13.25 -6.18
CA ILE A 254 -14.42 -13.87 -5.55
C ILE A 254 -13.26 -12.88 -5.44
N PHE A 255 -12.93 -12.19 -6.55
CA PHE A 255 -11.89 -11.16 -6.56
C PHE A 255 -12.16 -10.08 -5.53
N GLY A 256 -13.41 -9.61 -5.47
CA GLY A 256 -13.78 -8.55 -4.53
C GLY A 256 -13.62 -8.96 -3.08
N GLN A 257 -13.99 -10.20 -2.75
CA GLN A 257 -13.82 -10.75 -1.41
C GLN A 257 -12.33 -10.90 -1.05
N GLU A 258 -11.51 -11.43 -1.95
CA GLU A 258 -10.05 -11.56 -1.75
C GLU A 258 -9.40 -10.18 -1.55
N ALA A 259 -9.75 -9.20 -2.38
CA ALA A 259 -9.24 -7.85 -2.26
C ALA A 259 -9.63 -7.21 -0.93
N ARG A 260 -10.89 -7.35 -0.51
CA ARG A 260 -11.37 -6.86 0.77
C ARG A 260 -10.61 -7.49 1.94
N LEU A 261 -10.45 -8.82 1.95
CA LEU A 261 -9.74 -9.52 3.01
C LEU A 261 -8.30 -9.05 3.13
N ALA A 262 -7.56 -8.95 2.02
CA ALA A 262 -6.18 -8.46 2.04
C ALA A 262 -6.06 -7.02 2.53
N ILE A 263 -7.02 -6.15 2.16
CA ILE A 263 -7.07 -4.77 2.62
C ILE A 263 -7.35 -4.69 4.13
N GLU A 264 -8.31 -5.46 4.63
CA GLU A 264 -8.63 -5.48 6.07
C GLU A 264 -7.49 -6.08 6.89
N GLU A 265 -6.85 -7.14 6.40
CA GLU A 265 -5.69 -7.75 7.04
C GLU A 265 -4.53 -6.76 7.14
N LYS A 266 -4.21 -6.06 6.04
CA LYS A 266 -3.20 -5.00 6.05
C LYS A 266 -3.54 -3.90 7.05
N ALA A 267 -4.80 -3.45 7.09
CA ALA A 267 -5.24 -2.42 8.03
C ALA A 267 -5.29 -2.91 9.50
N ALA A 268 -5.52 -4.20 9.72
CA ALA A 268 -5.54 -4.82 11.04
C ALA A 268 -4.13 -5.13 11.55
N SER A 269 -3.13 -5.16 10.67
CA SER A 269 -1.73 -5.37 11.06
C SER A 269 -1.32 -4.29 12.08
N ASN A 270 -1.13 -4.73 13.32
CA ASN A 270 -0.45 -3.92 14.31
C ASN A 270 1.03 -4.21 14.15
N ILE A 271 1.85 -3.16 14.22
CA ILE A 271 3.29 -3.35 14.31
C ILE A 271 3.55 -3.97 15.68
N VAL A 272 3.64 -5.29 15.71
CA VAL A 272 4.45 -5.95 16.72
C VAL A 272 5.88 -5.56 16.33
N LEU A 273 6.51 -4.72 17.14
CA LEU A 273 7.91 -4.31 16.92
C LEU A 273 8.88 -5.51 17.04
N GLU A 274 8.37 -6.66 17.48
CA GLU A 274 9.11 -7.91 17.59
C GLU A 274 9.26 -8.56 16.21
N ASP A 275 10.46 -8.40 15.67
CA ASP A 275 11.14 -9.32 14.78
C ASP A 275 10.41 -9.81 13.50
N GLU A 276 9.97 -8.89 12.64
CA GLU A 276 9.85 -9.22 11.20
C GLU A 276 11.19 -9.78 10.65
N GLU A 277 12.33 -9.40 11.25
CA GLU A 277 13.64 -10.01 10.99
C GLU A 277 13.79 -11.46 11.49
N ALA A 278 13.03 -11.91 12.51
CA ALA A 278 13.09 -13.31 12.95
C ALA A 278 12.31 -14.23 12.01
N GLU A 279 11.27 -13.72 11.33
CA GLU A 279 10.63 -14.47 10.24
C GLU A 279 11.56 -14.62 9.03
N ASP A 280 12.30 -13.56 8.68
CA ASP A 280 13.35 -13.63 7.66
C ASP A 280 14.47 -14.61 8.11
N ARG A 281 14.91 -14.62 9.37
CA ARG A 281 15.92 -15.60 9.85
C ARG A 281 15.41 -17.04 9.91
N LYS A 282 14.14 -17.28 10.24
CA LYS A 282 13.54 -18.64 10.30
C LYS A 282 13.28 -19.24 8.93
N SER A 283 13.20 -18.41 7.89
CA SER A 283 12.97 -18.84 6.51
C SER A 283 14.27 -19.18 5.76
N ALA A 284 15.43 -19.03 6.41
CA ALA A 284 16.72 -19.42 5.87
C ALA A 284 16.81 -20.96 5.84
N PRO A 285 17.09 -21.61 4.70
CA PRO A 285 17.46 -23.02 4.73
C PRO A 285 18.70 -23.16 5.61
N GLY A 286 18.60 -23.97 6.67
CA GLY A 286 19.70 -24.24 7.57
C GLY A 286 20.88 -24.79 6.78
N TRP A 287 21.92 -23.98 6.63
CA TRP A 287 23.21 -24.45 6.19
C TRP A 287 23.74 -25.37 7.28
N ILE A 288 23.61 -26.66 7.06
CA ILE A 288 24.40 -27.66 7.78
C ILE A 288 25.85 -27.40 7.35
N GLU A 289 26.62 -26.77 8.24
CA GLU A 289 28.08 -26.81 8.16
C GLU A 289 28.50 -28.27 8.39
N ASN A 290 28.79 -28.99 7.30
CA ASN A 290 29.55 -30.22 7.38
C ASN A 290 31.02 -29.83 7.61
N VAL A 291 31.46 -29.96 8.86
CA VAL A 291 32.87 -30.11 9.26
C VAL A 291 33.22 -31.59 9.18
#